data_AF-K1S2J2-F1
#
_entry.id   AF-K1S2J2-F1
#
_cell.length_a   1.000
_cell.length_b   1.000
_cell.length_c   1.000
_cell.angle_alpha   90.00
_cell.angle_beta   90.00
_cell.angle_gamma   90.00
#
_symmetry.space_group_name_H-M   'P 1'
#
loop_
_entity.id
_entity.type
_entity.pdbx_description
1 polymer ?
#
loop_
_entity_poly.entity_id
_entity_poly.type
_entity_poly.pdbx_seq_one_letter_code
_entity_poly.pdbx_strand_id
1 'polypeptide(L)' 'QQQIKLQGYTLVPLQLYFKQGRVKVELGLCKGKKLYDKRADAAARDAKRDIDRAIKTRR' A
#
# COMPACT_ATOMS: atom_id res chain seq x y z
N GLN A 1 -0.42 -26.34 -4.31
CA GLN A 1 -0.11 -25.01 -3.73
C GLN A 1 -0.81 -23.93 -4.56
N GLN A 2 -1.97 -23.42 -4.13
CA GLN A 2 -2.69 -22.32 -4.82
C GLN A 2 -3.23 -21.35 -3.76
N GLN A 3 -2.40 -20.42 -3.29
CA GLN A 3 -2.79 -19.43 -2.29
C GLN A 3 -3.87 -18.45 -2.81
N ILE A 4 -4.02 -18.33 -4.13
CA ILE A 4 -5.00 -17.45 -4.80
C ILE A 4 -6.45 -17.91 -4.56
N LYS A 5 -6.66 -19.20 -4.29
CA LYS A 5 -8.00 -19.76 -4.00
C LYS A 5 -8.47 -19.55 -2.56
N LEU A 6 -7.61 -19.01 -1.68
CA LEU A 6 -7.98 -18.70 -0.30
C LEU A 6 -8.88 -17.46 -0.31
N GLN A 7 -10.12 -17.61 0.15
CA GLN A 7 -11.07 -16.50 0.25
C GLN A 7 -10.46 -15.31 1.02
N GLY A 8 -10.45 -14.13 0.38
CA GLY A 8 -10.02 -12.87 1.01
C GLY A 8 -8.62 -12.36 0.63
N TYR A 9 -7.92 -13.03 -0.29
CA TYR A 9 -6.70 -12.47 -0.91
C TYR A 9 -7.02 -11.91 -2.30
N THR A 10 -6.46 -10.73 -2.61
CA THR A 10 -6.64 -10.00 -3.86
C THR A 10 -5.27 -9.69 -4.45
N LEU A 11 -5.12 -9.88 -5.75
CA LEU A 11 -3.92 -9.50 -6.49
C LEU A 11 -4.00 -8.01 -6.83
N VAL A 12 -3.00 -7.23 -6.45
CA VAL A 12 -2.94 -5.78 -6.69
C VAL A 12 -1.66 -5.44 -7.43
N PRO A 13 -1.72 -4.69 -8.55
CA PRO A 13 -0.53 -4.16 -9.19
C PRO A 13 0.10 -3.07 -8.31
N LEU A 14 1.40 -3.21 -8.02
CA LEU A 14 2.14 -2.25 -7.22
C LEU A 14 2.80 -1.19 -8.11
N GLN A 15 3.57 -1.65 -9.11
CA GLN A 15 4.33 -0.76 -9.98
C GLN A 15 4.45 -1.35 -11.39
N LEU A 16 4.45 -0.48 -12.39
CA LEU A 16 4.83 -0.82 -13.75
C LEU A 16 6.20 -0.23 -14.04
N TYR A 17 7.13 -1.05 -14.50
CA TYR A 17 8.48 -0.60 -14.84
C TYR A 17 8.94 -1.18 -16.17
N PHE A 18 9.74 -0.41 -16.91
CA PHE A 18 10.33 -0.86 -18.16
C PHE A 18 11.62 -1.61 -17.88
N LYS A 19 11.71 -2.85 -18.37
CA LYS A 19 12.95 -3.63 -18.34
C LYS A 19 13.13 -4.33 -19.68
N GLN A 20 14.27 -4.08 -20.33
CA GLN A 20 14.64 -4.70 -21.62
C GLN A 20 13.56 -4.49 -22.70
N GLY A 21 13.09 -3.25 -22.86
CA GLY A 21 12.09 -2.90 -23.89
C GLY A 21 10.68 -3.43 -23.64
N ARG A 22 10.41 -4.05 -22.48
CA ARG A 22 9.08 -4.55 -22.09
C ARG A 22 8.63 -3.92 -20.78
N VAL A 23 7.32 -3.68 -20.67
CA VAL A 23 6.70 -3.27 -19.41
C VAL A 23 6.51 -4.50 -18.54
N LYS A 24 7.02 -4.44 -17.31
CA LYS A 24 6.82 -5.43 -16.28
C LYS A 24 5.90 -4.86 -15.22
N VAL A 25 4.99 -5.70 -14.74
CA VAL A 25 4.07 -5.35 -13.65
C VAL A 25 4.52 -6.13 -12.42
N GLU A 26 4.80 -5.41 -11.35
CA GLU A 26 4.98 -6.01 -10.04
C GLU A 26 3.61 -6.23 -9.40
N LEU A 27 3.35 -7.47 -8.97
CA LEU A 27 2.06 -7.89 -8.43
C LEU A 27 2.24 -8.28 -6.95
N GLY A 28 1.43 -7.67 -6.09
CA GLY A 28 1.34 -8.00 -4.67
C GLY A 28 0.13 -8.86 -4.37
N LEU A 29 0.26 -9.81 -3.44
CA LEU A 29 -0.87 -10.50 -2.83
C LEU A 29 -1.31 -9.73 -1.58
N CYS A 30 -2.47 -9.11 -1.63
CA CYS A 30 -3.00 -8.32 -0.53
C CYS A 30 -4.17 -9.03 0.15
N LYS A 31 -4.29 -8.88 1.48
CA LYS A 31 -5.48 -9.27 2.23
C LYS A 31 -6.26 -8.01 2.58
N GLY A 32 -7.57 -8.03 2.38
CA GLY A 32 -8.45 -6.92 2.74
C GLY A 32 -8.24 -6.53 4.21
N LYS A 33 -8.10 -5.23 4.47
CA LYS A 33 -7.92 -4.71 5.83
C LYS A 33 -9.21 -4.92 6.63
N LYS A 34 -9.10 -5.59 7.78
CA LYS A 34 -10.24 -5.70 8.70
C LYS A 34 -10.56 -4.31 9.27
N LEU A 35 -11.75 -3.81 9.00
CA LEU A 35 -12.21 -2.44 9.32
C LEU A 35 -12.42 -2.16 10.82
N TYR A 36 -12.12 -3.13 11.69
CA TYR A 36 -12.47 -3.09 13.11
C TYR A 36 -11.62 -2.13 13.95
N ASP A 37 -10.43 -1.74 13.50
CA ASP A 37 -9.60 -0.81 14.26
C ASP A 37 -8.98 0.27 13.36
N LYS A 38 -9.75 1.35 13.14
CA LYS A 38 -9.30 2.53 12.39
C LYS A 38 -8.53 3.53 13.26
N ARG A 39 -8.43 3.33 14.57
CA ARG A 39 -7.83 4.32 15.49
C ARG A 39 -6.32 4.40 15.30
N ALA A 40 -5.66 3.26 15.23
CA ALA A 40 -4.21 3.20 15.00
C ALA A 40 -3.80 3.80 13.64
N ASP A 41 -4.58 3.52 12.59
CA ASP A 41 -4.31 4.03 11.25
C ASP A 41 -4.59 5.52 11.07
N ALA A 42 -5.68 6.00 11.68
CA ALA A 42 -6.00 7.42 11.69
C ALA A 42 -4.89 8.20 12.39
N ALA A 43 -4.44 7.73 13.57
CA ALA A 43 -3.33 8.31 14.30
C ALA A 43 -2.03 8.31 13.47
N ALA A 44 -1.68 7.19 12.83
CA ALA A 44 -0.48 7.11 11.99
C ALA A 44 -0.55 8.04 10.76
N ARG A 45 -1.74 8.18 10.14
CA ARG A 45 -1.94 9.08 9.00
C ARG A 45 -1.88 10.55 9.40
N ASP A 46 -2.43 10.89 10.55
CA ASP A 46 -2.40 12.25 11.08
C ASP A 46 -0.97 12.63 11.51
N ALA A 47 -0.27 11.75 12.23
CA ALA A 47 1.15 11.95 12.58
C ALA A 47 2.02 12.15 11.32
N LYS A 48 1.81 11.37 10.26
CA LYS A 48 2.52 11.54 8.99
C LYS A 48 2.21 12.90 8.35
N ARG A 49 0.94 13.33 8.35
CA ARG A 49 0.53 14.64 7.82
C ARG A 49 1.18 15.79 8.58
N ASP A 50 1.30 15.68 9.90
CA ASP A 50 1.91 16.74 10.71
C ASP A 50 3.43 16.82 10.51
N ILE A 51 4.11 15.67 10.37
CA ILE A 51 5.54 15.62 10.01
C ILE A 51 5.76 16.26 8.63
N ASP A 52 4.97 15.89 7.63
CA ASP A 52 5.09 16.43 6.27
C ASP A 52 4.88 17.96 6.24
N ARG A 53 3.92 18.47 7.03
CA ARG A 53 3.71 19.93 7.19
C ARG A 53 4.88 20.61 7.88
N ALA A 54 5.40 20.05 8.97
CA ALA A 54 6.53 20.62 9.71
C ALA A 54 7.79 20.72 8.84
N ILE A 55 8.05 19.71 8.01
CA ILE A 55 9.16 19.72 7.06
C ILE A 55 8.96 20.79 5.98
N LYS A 56 7.71 20.98 5.50
CA LYS A 56 7.38 21.98 4.48
C LYS A 56 7.52 23.41 4.97
N THR A 57 7.11 23.71 6.21
CA THR A 57 7.19 25.06 6.79
C THR A 57 8.61 25.49 7.15
N ARG A 58 9.54 24.53 7.28
CA ARG A 58 10.94 24.79 7.63
C ARG A 58 11.86 25.04 6.40
N ARG A 59 11.30 25.02 5.19
CA ARG A 59 11.94 25.46 3.95
C ARG A 59 11.45 26.86 3.59
#